data_AF-A0A839F3F2-F1
#
_entry.id   AF-A0A839F3F2-F1
#
_cell.length_a   1.000
_cell.length_b   1.000
_cell.length_c   1.000
_cell.angle_alpha   90.00
_cell.angle_beta   90.00
_cell.angle_gamma   90.00
#
_symmetry.space_group_name_H-M   'P 1'
#
loop_
_entity.id
_entity.type
_entity.pdbx_description
1 polymer ?
#
loop_
_entity_poly.entity_id
_entity_poly.type
_entity_poly.pdbx_seq_one_letter_code
_entity_poly.pdbx_strand_id
1 'polypeptide(L)'
;MGSIAPPSTFAERRAQRAKLAGSLTGDLGIIALNLHHALKRSDIVVWTDAAAEVYFDAADRCPNVEADHLVGTYGLGANIADIEADLGVVRSERVSNAMIL
;
A
#
# COMPACT_ATOMS: atom_id res chain seq x y z
N MET A 1 10.56 -36.55 -7.74
CA MET A 1 9.23 -35.94 -7.58
C MET A 1 9.41 -34.43 -7.65
N GLY A 2 9.13 -33.81 -8.79
CA GLY A 2 9.20 -32.35 -8.94
C GLY A 2 7.93 -31.73 -8.41
N SER A 3 8.02 -30.96 -7.33
CA SER A 3 6.90 -30.17 -6.82
C SER A 3 6.63 -29.04 -7.80
N ILE A 4 5.55 -29.17 -8.58
CA ILE A 4 5.08 -28.09 -9.45
C ILE A 4 4.32 -27.14 -8.51
N ALA A 5 4.98 -26.04 -8.11
CA ALA A 5 4.29 -24.96 -7.42
C ALA A 5 3.06 -24.56 -8.25
N PRO A 6 1.87 -24.38 -7.64
CA PRO A 6 0.67 -24.03 -8.38
C PRO A 6 0.94 -22.75 -9.19
N PRO A 7 0.34 -22.60 -10.39
CA PRO A 7 0.52 -21.39 -11.18
C PRO A 7 0.00 -20.22 -10.36
N SER A 8 0.91 -19.33 -9.95
CA SER A 8 0.55 -18.10 -9.25
C SER A 8 -0.47 -17.35 -10.10
N THR A 9 -1.60 -17.03 -9.46
CA THR A 9 -2.70 -16.28 -10.05
C THR A 9 -2.20 -14.91 -10.53
N PHE A 10 -2.92 -14.29 -11.46
CA PHE A 10 -2.58 -12.94 -11.92
C PHE A 10 -2.53 -11.92 -10.77
N ALA A 11 -3.36 -12.11 -9.74
CA ALA A 11 -3.34 -11.31 -8.51
C ALA A 11 -2.04 -11.51 -7.72
N GLU A 12 -1.59 -12.76 -7.53
CA GLU A 12 -0.32 -13.07 -6.85
C GLU A 12 0.91 -12.55 -7.61
N ARG A 13 0.92 -12.63 -8.95
CA ARG A 13 2.03 -12.07 -9.76
C ARG A 13 2.06 -10.55 -9.79
N ARG A 14 0.89 -9.91 -9.65
CA ARG A 14 0.79 -8.43 -9.57
C ARG A 14 1.14 -7.94 -8.17
N ALA A 15 0.74 -8.67 -7.12
CA ALA A 15 1.24 -8.49 -5.76
C ALA A 15 2.76 -8.67 -5.68
N GLN A 16 3.37 -9.59 -6.45
CA GLN A 16 4.84 -9.71 -6.57
C GLN A 16 5.54 -8.48 -7.17
N ARG A 17 4.82 -7.56 -7.83
CA ARG A 17 5.38 -6.32 -8.40
C ARG A 17 5.11 -5.10 -7.53
N ALA A 18 4.14 -5.18 -6.62
CA ALA A 18 3.90 -4.14 -5.64
C ALA A 18 5.12 -3.97 -4.74
N LYS A 19 5.42 -2.72 -4.40
CA LYS A 19 6.53 -2.38 -3.53
C LYS A 19 6.00 -2.15 -2.13
N LEU A 20 6.68 -2.72 -1.14
CA LEU A 20 6.42 -2.45 0.26
C LEU A 20 6.97 -1.06 0.62
N ALA A 21 6.11 -0.17 1.13
CA ALA A 21 6.51 1.13 1.66
C ALA A 21 6.81 1.07 3.18
N GLY A 22 6.14 0.18 3.91
CA GLY A 22 6.33 -0.04 5.36
C GLY A 22 5.09 -0.68 6.00
N SER A 23 4.90 -0.47 7.30
CA SER A 23 3.72 -0.95 8.06
C SER A 23 3.04 0.20 8.80
N LEU A 24 1.70 0.24 8.79
CA LEU A 24 0.90 1.25 9.52
C LEU A 24 1.18 1.26 11.02
N THR A 25 1.74 0.18 11.57
CA THR A 25 2.14 0.11 12.99
C THR A 25 3.43 0.90 13.29
N GLY A 26 4.23 1.19 12.27
CA GLY A 26 5.50 1.90 12.36
C GLY A 26 5.38 3.43 12.25
N ASP A 27 6.44 4.04 11.73
CA ASP A 27 6.55 5.49 11.51
C ASP A 27 5.90 5.88 10.17
N LEU A 28 4.81 6.65 10.25
CA LEU A 28 4.05 7.06 9.07
C LEU A 28 4.80 8.08 8.21
N GLY A 29 5.65 8.92 8.80
CA GLY A 29 6.46 9.90 8.08
C GLY A 29 7.50 9.22 7.18
N ILE A 30 8.10 8.12 7.63
CA ILE A 30 9.01 7.31 6.80
C ILE A 30 8.26 6.68 5.61
N ILE A 31 7.05 6.18 5.85
CA ILE A 31 6.22 5.58 4.79
C ILE A 31 5.81 6.64 3.78
N ALA A 32 5.32 7.79 4.24
CA ALA A 32 4.95 8.92 3.39
C ALA A 32 6.13 9.42 2.55
N LEU A 33 7.34 9.47 3.12
CA LEU A 33 8.56 9.81 2.39
C LEU A 33 8.89 8.81 1.28
N ASN A 34 8.76 7.50 1.56
CA ASN A 34 8.98 6.45 0.57
C ASN A 34 7.99 6.55 -0.60
N LEU A 35 6.71 6.79 -0.30
CA LEU A 35 5.66 6.99 -1.29
C LEU A 35 5.90 8.27 -2.11
N HIS A 36 6.23 9.38 -1.45
CA HIS A 36 6.56 10.64 -2.12
C HIS A 36 7.78 10.52 -3.04
N HIS A 37 8.77 9.69 -2.70
CA HIS A 37 9.87 9.37 -3.60
C HIS A 37 9.44 8.57 -4.83
N ALA A 38 8.46 7.68 -4.70
CA ALA A 38 7.91 6.94 -5.84
C ALA A 38 7.14 7.87 -6.80
N LEU A 39 6.46 8.88 -6.26
CA LEU A 39 5.73 9.89 -7.03
C LEU A 39 6.60 10.71 -7.97
N LYS A 40 7.92 10.79 -7.75
CA LYS A 40 8.83 11.50 -8.67
C LYS A 40 8.89 10.90 -10.08
N ARG A 41 8.36 9.69 -10.28
CA ARG A 41 8.48 8.94 -11.54
C ARG A 41 7.14 8.66 -12.20
N SER A 42 6.06 8.54 -11.44
CA SER A 42 4.72 8.19 -11.93
C SER A 42 3.70 8.38 -10.82
N ASP A 43 2.43 8.50 -11.21
CA ASP A 43 1.31 8.37 -10.28
C ASP A 43 1.30 6.96 -9.67
N ILE A 44 0.95 6.86 -8.39
CA ILE A 44 0.93 5.59 -7.65
C ILE A 44 -0.42 5.37 -7.00
N VAL A 45 -0.78 4.11 -6.85
CA VAL A 45 -1.87 3.68 -5.98
C VAL A 45 -1.27 3.04 -4.74
N VAL A 46 -1.84 3.35 -3.58
CA VAL A 46 -1.38 2.89 -2.27
C VAL A 46 -2.50 2.14 -1.60
N TRP A 47 -2.19 0.97 -1.06
CA TRP A 47 -3.14 0.12 -0.36
C TRP A 47 -2.47 -0.61 0.80
N THR A 48 -3.28 -1.25 1.63
CA THR A 48 -2.84 -2.00 2.80
C THR A 48 -3.37 -3.42 2.76
N ASP A 49 -2.66 -4.36 3.38
CA ASP A 49 -3.15 -5.72 3.54
C ASP A 49 -3.76 -5.96 4.94
N ALA A 50 -4.13 -7.21 5.24
CA ALA A 50 -4.66 -7.60 6.53
C ALA A 50 -3.60 -7.56 7.67
N ALA A 51 -2.31 -7.58 7.33
CA ALA A 51 -1.20 -7.44 8.28
C ALA A 51 -0.82 -5.97 8.54
N ALA A 52 -1.61 -5.02 8.02
CA ALA A 52 -1.37 -3.58 8.09
C ALA A 52 -0.05 -3.16 7.40
N GLU A 53 0.42 -3.93 6.42
CA GLU A 53 1.53 -3.56 5.56
C GLU A 53 1.04 -2.64 4.45
N VAL A 54 1.83 -1.61 4.13
CA VAL A 54 1.51 -0.58 3.14
C VAL A 54 2.26 -0.89 1.86
N TYR A 55 1.51 -1.06 0.77
CA TYR A 55 2.00 -1.38 -0.56
C TYR A 55 1.68 -0.26 -1.53
N PHE A 56 2.51 -0.15 -2.57
CA PHE A 56 2.24 0.74 -3.70
C PHE A 56 2.73 0.18 -5.03
N ASP A 57 2.09 0.59 -6.12
CA ASP A 57 2.60 0.42 -7.48
C ASP A 57 2.10 1.59 -8.35
N ALA A 58 2.61 1.71 -9.57
CA ALA A 58 2.13 2.68 -10.53
C ALA A 58 0.63 2.48 -10.81
N ALA A 59 -0.09 3.57 -11.01
CA ALA A 59 -1.56 3.53 -11.13
C ALA A 59 -2.06 2.66 -12.29
N ASP A 60 -1.32 2.59 -13.41
CA ASP A 60 -1.61 1.72 -14.55
C ASP A 60 -1.47 0.22 -14.24
N ARG A 61 -0.81 -0.12 -13.12
CA ARG A 61 -0.56 -1.50 -12.68
C ARG A 61 -1.30 -1.87 -11.41
N CYS A 62 -2.20 -1.00 -10.91
CA CYS A 62 -2.92 -1.24 -9.68
C CYS A 62 -3.60 -2.63 -9.69
N PRO A 63 -3.37 -3.48 -8.66
CA PRO A 63 -4.13 -4.71 -8.51
C PRO A 63 -5.59 -4.40 -8.19
N ASN A 64 -6.45 -5.41 -8.31
CA ASN A 64 -7.85 -5.27 -7.91
C ASN A 64 -7.88 -5.32 -6.36
N VAL A 65 -7.77 -4.16 -5.74
CA VAL A 65 -7.76 -3.97 -4.29
C VAL A 65 -9.18 -3.68 -3.83
N GLU A 66 -9.65 -4.35 -2.77
CA GLU A 66 -10.94 -4.01 -2.16
C GLU A 66 -10.93 -2.59 -1.61
N ALA A 67 -12.07 -1.89 -1.69
CA ALA A 67 -12.15 -0.48 -1.30
C ALA A 67 -11.66 -0.24 0.14
N ASP A 68 -11.95 -1.16 1.06
CA ASP A 68 -11.54 -1.07 2.46
C ASP A 68 -10.02 -1.10 2.64
N HIS A 69 -9.29 -1.70 1.70
CA HIS A 69 -7.84 -1.84 1.71
C HIS A 69 -7.13 -0.69 0.99
N LEU A 70 -7.86 0.12 0.22
CA LEU A 70 -7.30 1.23 -0.53
C LEU A 70 -7.01 2.40 0.42
N VAL A 71 -5.79 2.93 0.38
CA VAL A 71 -5.43 4.17 1.08
C VAL A 71 -5.76 5.35 0.17
N GLY A 72 -5.29 5.31 -1.07
CA GLY A 72 -5.49 6.41 -2.00
C GLY A 72 -4.72 6.26 -3.30
N THR A 73 -5.02 7.15 -4.25
CA THR A 73 -4.27 7.31 -5.49
C THR A 73 -3.63 8.69 -5.47
N TYR A 74 -2.32 8.75 -5.65
CA TYR A 74 -1.56 9.98 -5.55
C TYR A 74 -0.89 10.29 -6.89
N GLY A 75 -1.05 11.53 -7.33
CA GLY A 75 -0.43 12.05 -8.55
C GLY A 75 0.98 12.60 -8.31
N LEU A 76 1.72 12.80 -9.40
CA LEU A 76 2.99 13.52 -9.43
C LEU A 76 2.92 14.83 -8.62
N GLY A 77 3.79 14.95 -7.62
CA GLY A 77 3.88 16.14 -6.77
C GLY A 77 2.89 16.21 -5.61
N ALA A 78 2.15 15.12 -5.31
CA ALA A 78 1.33 15.08 -4.10
C ALA A 78 2.17 15.37 -2.85
N ASN A 79 1.60 16.16 -1.93
CA ASN A 79 2.27 16.62 -0.74
C ASN A 79 2.49 15.45 0.23
N ILE A 80 3.69 15.36 0.80
CA ILE A 80 4.05 14.33 1.77
C ILE A 80 3.15 14.37 3.02
N ALA A 81 2.76 15.57 3.46
CA ALA A 81 1.92 15.75 4.65
C ALA A 81 0.50 15.19 4.43
N ASP A 82 -0.03 15.32 3.21
CA ASP A 82 -1.36 14.80 2.87
C ASP A 82 -1.34 13.27 2.84
N ILE A 83 -0.28 12.68 2.25
CA ILE A 83 -0.07 11.22 2.24
C ILE A 83 0.04 10.68 3.68
N GLU A 84 0.78 11.36 4.55
CA GLU A 84 0.92 10.98 5.95
C GLU A 84 -0.41 11.07 6.71
N ALA A 85 -1.20 12.12 6.48
CA ALA A 85 -2.51 12.29 7.09
C ALA A 85 -3.47 11.15 6.69
N ASP A 86 -3.52 10.80 5.41
CA ASP A 86 -4.34 9.69 4.90
C ASP A 86 -3.92 8.34 5.51
N LEU A 87 -2.61 8.10 5.62
CA LEU A 87 -2.10 6.92 6.34
C LEU A 87 -2.49 6.91 7.82
N GLY A 88 -2.56 8.08 8.46
CA GLY A 88 -3.01 8.24 9.84
C GLY A 88 -4.48 7.90 10.05
N VAL A 89 -5.35 8.27 9.09
CA VAL A 89 -6.77 7.87 9.09
C VAL A 89 -6.88 6.35 9.00
N VAL A 90 -6.23 5.75 7.99
CA VAL A 90 -6.29 4.29 7.77
C VAL A 90 -5.72 3.53 8.97
N ARG A 91 -4.63 4.01 9.58
CA ARG A 91 -4.08 3.45 10.81
C ARG A 91 -5.11 3.47 11.95
N SER A 92 -5.80 4.59 12.14
CA SER A 92 -6.80 4.73 13.21
C SER A 92 -7.99 3.79 12.97
N GLU A 93 -8.44 3.65 11.73
CA GLU A 93 -9.57 2.79 11.38
C GLU A 93 -9.24 1.30 11.45
N ARG A 94 -8.02 0.90 11.11
CA ARG A 94 -7.64 -0.52 11.00
C ARG A 94 -6.85 -1.05 12.18
N VAL A 95 -5.88 -0.28 12.69
CA VAL A 95 -5.00 -0.72 13.78
C VAL A 95 -5.63 -0.42 15.14
N SER A 96 -6.25 0.75 15.32
CA SER A 96 -6.83 1.12 16.61
C SER A 96 -8.18 0.42 16.87
N ASN A 97 -9.01 0.17 15.85
CA ASN A 97 -10.22 -0.65 16.02
C ASN A 97 -9.92 -2.12 16.27
N ALA A 98 -8.82 -2.66 15.70
CA ALA A 98 -8.39 -4.03 15.98
C ALA A 98 -7.91 -4.23 17.43
N MET A 99 -7.67 -3.14 18.18
CA MET A 99 -7.23 -3.19 19.58
C MET A 99 -8.41 -3.18 20.58
N ILE A 100 -9.65 -2.98 20.11
CA ILE A 100 -10.87 -2.90 20.93
C ILE A 100 -11.68 -4.23 20.89
N LEU A 101 -11.29 -5.19 20.04
CA LEU A 101 -11.89 -6.53 19.95
C LEU A 101 -10.97 -7.60 20.57
#